data_AF-A0A7S3X3P7-F1
#
_entry.id   AF-A0A7S3X3P7-F1
#
_cell.length_a   1.000
_cell.length_b   1.000
_cell.length_c   1.000
_cell.angle_alpha   90.00
_cell.angle_beta   90.00
_cell.angle_gamma   90.00
#
_symmetry.space_group_name_H-M   'P 1'
#
loop_
_entity.id
_entity.type
_entity.pdbx_description
1 polymer ?
#
loop_
_entity_poly.entity_id
_entity_poly.type
_entity_poly.pdbx_seq_one_letter_code
_entity_poly.pdbx_strand_id
1 'polypeptide(L)'
;AYAQAARNAWAQVQRVEETRDAASGRLTVANDEAERLEVERESMEDTLHNVADGLSELAVIYRGDGRAEHAVPLYMATLAIYEKTLGAAHPEVGKDLVNLGNAYCDMGKYGEAIPLYMR
;
A
#
# COMPACT_ATOMS: atom_id res chain seq x y z
N ALA A 1 -19.11 -55.02 -24.60
CA ALA A 1 -18.13 -53.97 -24.96
C ALA A 1 -18.62 -52.57 -24.60
N TYR A 2 -19.80 -52.13 -25.07
CA TYR A 2 -20.33 -50.78 -24.80
C TYR A 2 -20.60 -50.43 -23.32
N ALA A 3 -21.08 -51.40 -22.52
CA ALA A 3 -21.33 -51.19 -21.09
C ALA A 3 -20.06 -50.94 -20.25
N GLN A 4 -18.88 -51.34 -20.75
CA GLN A 4 -17.60 -51.05 -20.09
C GLN A 4 -17.07 -49.67 -20.48
N ALA A 5 -17.27 -49.28 -21.75
CA ALA A 5 -16.90 -47.95 -22.24
C ALA A 5 -17.73 -46.84 -21.57
N ALA A 6 -19.04 -47.05 -21.37
CA ALA A 6 -19.90 -46.09 -20.67
C ALA A 6 -19.53 -45.94 -19.18
N ARG A 7 -19.20 -47.06 -18.49
CA ARG A 7 -18.72 -47.02 -17.10
C ARG A 7 -17.37 -46.31 -16.97
N ASN A 8 -16.47 -46.51 -17.92
CA ASN A 8 -15.17 -45.83 -17.94
C ASN A 8 -15.30 -44.32 -18.24
N ALA A 9 -16.21 -43.93 -19.14
CA ALA A 9 -16.50 -42.53 -19.42
C ALA A 9 -17.18 -41.82 -18.24
N TRP A 10 -18.11 -42.49 -17.55
CA TRP A 10 -18.77 -41.94 -16.36
C TRP A 10 -17.82 -41.82 -15.17
N ALA A 11 -16.87 -42.75 -15.00
CA ALA A 11 -15.79 -42.64 -14.01
C ALA A 11 -14.76 -41.55 -14.38
N GLN A 12 -14.56 -41.24 -15.67
CA GLN A 12 -13.76 -40.10 -16.10
C GLN A 12 -14.49 -38.77 -15.86
N VAL A 13 -15.81 -38.71 -16.09
CA VAL A 13 -16.63 -37.53 -15.77
C VAL A 13 -16.70 -37.31 -14.26
N GLN A 14 -16.91 -38.35 -13.44
CA GLN A 14 -16.83 -38.23 -11.99
C GLN A 14 -15.44 -37.83 -11.49
N ARG A 15 -14.34 -38.31 -12.09
CA ARG A 15 -12.99 -37.80 -11.75
C ARG A 15 -12.79 -36.36 -12.18
N VAL A 16 -13.34 -35.94 -13.32
CA VAL A 16 -13.28 -34.56 -13.79
C VAL A 16 -14.14 -33.66 -12.89
N GLU A 17 -15.31 -34.12 -12.44
CA GLU A 17 -16.20 -33.44 -11.49
C GLU A 17 -15.62 -33.42 -10.08
N GLU A 18 -15.00 -34.49 -9.58
CA GLU A 18 -14.25 -34.51 -8.32
C GLU A 18 -13.01 -33.62 -8.38
N THR A 19 -12.31 -33.54 -9.52
CA THR A 19 -11.23 -32.56 -9.71
C THR A 19 -11.75 -31.14 -9.90
N ARG A 20 -12.97 -30.96 -10.42
CA ARG A 20 -13.66 -29.67 -10.58
C ARG A 20 -14.22 -29.18 -9.25
N ASP A 21 -14.69 -30.06 -8.38
CA ASP A 21 -15.14 -29.77 -7.02
C ASP A 21 -13.95 -29.60 -6.07
N ALA A 22 -12.87 -30.38 -6.24
CA ALA A 22 -11.60 -30.15 -5.55
C ALA A 22 -10.86 -28.90 -6.10
N ALA A 23 -11.08 -28.50 -7.36
CA ALA A 23 -10.60 -27.24 -7.91
C ALA A 23 -11.50 -26.08 -7.52
N SER A 24 -12.82 -26.29 -7.42
CA SER A 24 -13.81 -25.31 -6.95
C SER A 24 -13.58 -25.00 -5.47
N GLY A 25 -13.34 -26.03 -4.64
CA GLY A 25 -12.91 -25.93 -3.25
C GLY A 25 -11.53 -25.29 -3.10
N ARG A 26 -10.56 -25.60 -3.98
CA ARG A 26 -9.26 -24.92 -4.01
C ARG A 26 -9.35 -23.47 -4.50
N LEU A 27 -10.27 -23.15 -5.41
CA LEU A 27 -10.56 -21.78 -5.89
C LEU A 27 -11.29 -20.97 -4.83
N THR A 28 -12.23 -21.56 -4.08
CA THR A 28 -12.87 -20.90 -2.93
C THR A 28 -11.86 -20.67 -1.83
N VAL A 29 -11.06 -21.67 -1.44
CA VAL A 29 -9.98 -21.47 -0.45
C VAL A 29 -8.93 -20.46 -0.92
N ALA A 30 -8.58 -20.42 -2.21
CA ALA A 30 -7.66 -19.42 -2.76
C ALA A 30 -8.26 -18.02 -2.80
N ASN A 31 -9.56 -17.89 -3.08
CA ASN A 31 -10.28 -16.62 -3.02
C ASN A 31 -10.45 -16.15 -1.58
N ASP A 32 -10.81 -17.04 -0.65
CA ASP A 32 -10.91 -16.74 0.78
C ASP A 32 -9.56 -16.30 1.35
N GLU A 33 -8.46 -16.95 0.94
CA GLU A 33 -7.10 -16.53 1.32
C GLU A 33 -6.71 -15.22 0.63
N ALA A 34 -7.12 -14.97 -0.62
CA ALA A 34 -6.90 -13.69 -1.29
C ALA A 34 -7.65 -12.55 -0.60
N GLU A 35 -8.92 -12.75 -0.22
CA GLU A 35 -9.71 -11.81 0.57
C GLU A 35 -9.08 -11.58 1.94
N ARG A 36 -8.62 -12.63 2.62
CA ARG A 36 -7.90 -12.52 3.90
C ARG A 36 -6.61 -11.71 3.76
N LEU A 37 -5.82 -11.95 2.71
CA LEU A 37 -4.59 -11.21 2.43
C LEU A 37 -4.86 -9.76 2.03
N GLU A 38 -6.00 -9.47 1.39
CA GLU A 38 -6.43 -8.12 1.03
C GLU A 38 -6.85 -7.33 2.28
N VAL A 39 -7.61 -7.94 3.21
CA VAL A 39 -7.93 -7.34 4.51
C VAL A 39 -6.67 -7.12 5.36
N GLU A 40 -5.73 -8.06 5.33
CA GLU A 40 -4.44 -7.90 6.01
C GLU A 40 -3.60 -6.78 5.38
N ARG A 41 -3.64 -6.63 4.04
CA ARG A 41 -3.01 -5.51 3.33
C ARG A 41 -3.62 -4.17 3.71
N GLU A 42 -4.94 -4.06 3.73
CA GLU A 42 -5.66 -2.84 4.14
C GLU A 42 -5.31 -2.45 5.58
N SER A 43 -5.27 -3.42 6.50
CA SER A 43 -4.84 -3.19 7.88
C SER A 43 -3.37 -2.75 8.00
N MET A 44 -2.49 -3.28 7.14
CA MET A 44 -1.11 -2.83 7.04
C MET A 44 -0.99 -1.41 6.46
N GLU A 45 -1.83 -1.05 5.49
CA GLU A 45 -1.90 0.30 4.92
C GLU A 45 -2.35 1.32 5.97
N ASP A 46 -3.35 1.00 6.79
CA ASP A 46 -3.77 1.83 7.94
C ASP A 46 -2.65 2.03 8.96
N THR A 47 -1.90 0.95 9.25
CA THR A 47 -0.75 1.02 10.18
C THR A 47 0.34 1.92 9.62
N LEU A 48 0.64 1.81 8.32
CA LEU A 48 1.61 2.68 7.63
C LEU A 48 1.15 4.13 7.63
N HIS A 49 -0.15 4.39 7.42
CA HIS A 49 -0.72 5.74 7.49
C HIS A 49 -0.52 6.37 8.88
N ASN A 50 -0.83 5.64 9.96
CA ASN A 50 -0.62 6.12 11.32
C ASN A 50 0.86 6.44 11.62
N VAL A 51 1.80 5.65 11.09
CA VAL A 51 3.23 5.92 11.20
C VAL A 51 3.60 7.20 10.45
N ALA A 52 3.08 7.38 9.24
CA ALA A 52 3.29 8.55 8.41
C ALA A 52 2.78 9.84 9.09
N ASP A 53 1.60 9.79 9.71
CA ASP A 53 1.02 10.89 10.48
C ASP A 53 1.95 11.30 11.64
N GLY A 54 2.40 10.33 12.44
CA GLY A 54 3.30 10.58 13.56
C GLY A 54 4.65 11.16 13.14
N LEU A 55 5.18 10.72 11.99
CA LEU A 55 6.42 11.27 11.42
C LEU A 55 6.21 12.73 10.93
N SER A 56 5.08 13.04 10.29
CA SER A 56 4.76 14.40 9.85
C SER A 56 4.62 15.35 11.04
N GLU A 57 3.91 14.92 12.08
CA GLU A 57 3.74 15.72 13.30
C GLU A 57 5.09 15.99 13.99
N LEU A 58 5.94 14.96 14.12
CA LEU A 58 7.28 15.12 14.67
C LEU A 58 8.14 16.08 13.83
N ALA A 59 8.01 16.03 12.50
CA ALA A 59 8.72 16.95 11.60
C ALA A 59 8.26 18.40 11.79
N VAL A 60 6.94 18.62 11.96
CA VAL A 60 6.37 19.95 12.27
C VAL A 60 6.96 20.49 13.57
N ILE A 61 7.07 19.66 14.60
CA ILE A 61 7.65 20.04 15.91
C ILE A 61 9.12 20.43 15.74
N TYR A 62 9.93 19.62 15.05
CA TYR A 62 11.35 19.94 14.81
C TYR A 62 11.53 21.25 14.05
N ARG A 63 10.69 21.51 13.03
CA ARG A 63 10.73 22.77 12.28
C ARG A 63 10.35 23.96 13.17
N GLY A 64 9.31 23.83 14.00
CA GLY A 64 8.90 24.85 14.97
C GLY A 64 9.97 25.19 16.00
N ASP A 65 10.80 24.22 16.38
CA ASP A 65 11.96 24.40 17.26
C ASP A 65 13.20 24.96 16.55
N GLY A 66 13.11 25.32 15.26
CA GLY A 66 14.22 25.82 14.46
C GLY A 66 15.25 24.77 14.05
N ARG A 67 14.92 23.48 14.21
CA ARG A 67 15.76 22.32 13.85
C ARG A 67 15.29 21.70 12.53
N ALA A 68 15.17 22.53 11.50
CA ALA A 68 14.62 22.14 10.21
C ALA A 68 15.41 20.99 9.54
N GLU A 69 16.71 20.86 9.82
CA GLU A 69 17.55 19.76 9.35
C GLU A 69 17.12 18.38 9.86
N HIS A 70 16.46 18.32 11.03
CA HIS A 70 15.88 17.09 11.57
C HIS A 70 14.48 16.81 11.01
N ALA A 71 13.78 17.84 10.52
CA ALA A 71 12.44 17.71 9.94
C ALA A 71 12.46 17.16 8.50
N VAL A 72 13.46 17.55 7.69
CA VAL A 72 13.61 17.11 6.29
C VAL A 72 13.53 15.58 6.11
N PRO A 73 14.33 14.75 6.80
CA PRO A 73 14.27 13.30 6.61
C PRO A 73 12.94 12.69 7.05
N LEU A 74 12.26 13.29 8.03
CA LEU A 74 10.95 12.85 8.51
C LEU A 74 9.87 13.10 7.45
N TYR A 75 9.81 14.31 6.87
CA TYR A 75 8.89 14.61 5.77
C TYR A 75 9.15 13.74 4.53
N MET A 76 10.41 13.46 4.21
CA MET A 76 10.76 12.55 3.11
C MET A 76 10.26 11.12 3.36
N ALA A 77 10.40 10.62 4.60
CA ALA A 77 9.89 9.31 4.98
C ALA A 77 8.35 9.25 4.91
N THR A 78 7.67 10.29 5.41
CA THR A 78 6.22 10.41 5.33
C THR A 78 5.72 10.43 3.88
N LEU A 79 6.34 11.23 3.01
CA LEU A 79 6.00 11.29 1.58
C LEU A 79 6.15 9.94 0.90
N ALA A 80 7.20 9.18 1.18
CA ALA A 80 7.39 7.84 0.62
C ALA A 80 6.27 6.87 1.02
N ILE A 81 5.74 7.01 2.24
CA ILE A 81 4.61 6.19 2.71
C ILE A 81 3.32 6.65 2.04
N TYR A 82 2.97 7.93 2.12
CA TYR A 82 1.72 8.45 1.55
C TYR A 82 1.64 8.30 0.04
N GLU A 83 2.74 8.48 -0.70
CA GLU A 83 2.73 8.24 -2.15
C GLU A 83 2.43 6.77 -2.49
N LYS A 84 2.92 5.84 -1.66
CA LYS A 84 2.72 4.41 -1.87
C LYS A 84 1.32 3.95 -1.46
N THR A 85 0.75 4.51 -0.39
CA THR A 85 -0.54 4.06 0.15
C THR A 85 -1.72 4.87 -0.37
N LEU A 86 -1.57 6.19 -0.57
CA LEU A 86 -2.64 7.10 -0.97
C LEU A 86 -2.52 7.60 -2.41
N GLY A 87 -1.32 7.48 -3.00
CA GLY A 87 -1.00 7.98 -4.33
C GLY A 87 -0.52 9.44 -4.33
N ALA A 88 0.22 9.80 -5.39
CA ALA A 88 0.91 11.09 -5.48
C ALA A 88 -0.01 12.33 -5.52
N ALA A 89 -1.29 12.17 -5.91
CA ALA A 89 -2.26 13.26 -6.00
C ALA A 89 -3.06 13.48 -4.71
N HIS A 90 -2.80 12.70 -3.66
CA HIS A 90 -3.54 12.80 -2.41
C HIS A 90 -3.23 14.12 -1.68
N PRO A 91 -4.22 14.79 -1.05
CA PRO A 91 -4.00 16.06 -0.34
C PRO A 91 -2.90 16.02 0.73
N GLU A 92 -2.76 14.91 1.46
CA GLU A 92 -1.70 14.75 2.47
C GLU A 92 -0.29 14.75 1.85
N VAL A 93 -0.13 14.21 0.64
CA VAL A 93 1.14 14.30 -0.10
C VAL A 93 1.45 15.76 -0.42
N GLY A 94 0.47 16.51 -0.92
CA GLY A 94 0.62 17.95 -1.20
C GLY A 94 0.99 18.76 0.03
N LYS A 95 0.32 18.49 1.16
CA LYS A 95 0.59 19.14 2.44
C LYS A 95 2.02 18.89 2.91
N ASP A 96 2.51 17.66 2.83
CA ASP A 96 3.87 17.35 3.25
C ASP A 96 4.96 17.82 2.28
N LEU A 97 4.67 17.93 0.99
CA LEU A 97 5.57 18.60 0.04
C LEU A 97 5.76 20.08 0.39
N VAL A 98 4.67 20.79 0.68
CA VAL A 98 4.73 22.19 1.12
C VAL A 98 5.52 22.30 2.43
N ASN A 99 5.28 21.39 3.38
CA ASN A 99 5.99 21.38 4.63
C ASN A 99 7.50 21.11 4.48
N LEU A 100 7.88 20.18 3.60
CA LEU A 100 9.26 19.89 3.26
C LEU A 100 9.92 21.08 2.56
N GLY A 101 9.21 21.74 1.63
CA GLY A 101 9.65 22.98 1.01
C GLY A 101 9.92 24.08 2.03
N ASN A 102 9.03 24.23 3.02
CA ASN A 102 9.21 25.20 4.11
C ASN A 102 10.44 24.87 4.96
N ALA A 103 10.65 23.58 5.30
CA ALA A 103 11.85 23.16 6.03
C ALA A 103 13.15 23.50 5.26
N TYR A 104 13.16 23.33 3.93
CA TYR A 104 14.29 23.78 3.11
C TYR A 104 14.45 25.31 3.08
N CYS A 105 13.35 26.06 3.01
CA CYS A 105 13.39 27.53 3.11
C CYS A 105 13.97 28.02 4.43
N ASP A 106 13.61 27.38 5.56
CA ASP A 106 14.13 27.70 6.89
C ASP A 106 15.65 27.49 6.98
N MET A 107 16.19 26.57 6.17
CA MET A 107 17.64 26.33 6.02
C MET A 107 18.32 27.23 4.98
N GLY A 108 17.59 28.13 4.30
CA GLY A 108 18.09 28.95 3.19
C GLY A 108 18.33 28.16 1.88
N LYS A 109 17.80 26.93 1.78
CA LYS A 109 17.96 26.00 0.65
C LYS A 109 16.84 26.13 -0.37
N TYR A 110 16.72 27.30 -0.97
CA TYR A 110 15.60 27.61 -1.88
C TYR A 110 15.62 26.76 -3.17
N GLY A 111 16.79 26.31 -3.62
CA GLY A 111 16.92 25.46 -4.81
C GLY A 111 16.24 24.10 -4.62
N GLU A 112 16.28 23.57 -3.40
CA GLU A 112 15.62 22.34 -3.01
C GLU A 112 14.13 22.53 -2.70
N ALA A 113 13.72 23.72 -2.23
CA ALA A 113 12.32 24.03 -1.89
C ALA A 113 11.42 24.24 -3.12
N ILE A 114 11.88 25.01 -4.11
CA ILE A 114 11.10 25.37 -5.31
C ILE A 114 10.47 24.17 -6.03
N PRO A 115 11.21 23.08 -6.36
CA PRO A 115 10.60 21.96 -7.07
C PRO A 115 9.51 21.25 -6.26
N LEU A 116 9.55 21.33 -4.93
CA LEU A 116 8.53 20.71 -4.07
C LEU A 116 7.21 21.47 -4.11
N TYR A 117 7.25 22.80 -4.22
CA TYR A 117 6.04 23.62 -4.36
C TYR A 117 5.38 23.51 -5.75
N MET A 118 6.12 23.02 -6.74
CA MET A 118 5.65 22.89 -8.13
C MET A 118 5.07 21.50 -8.46
N ARG A 119 5.16 20.55 -7.53
CA ARG A 119 4.74 19.17 -7.73
C ARG A 119 3.30 18.97 -7.25
#